data_AF-S2JH91-F1
#
_entry.id   AF-S2JH91-F1
#
_cell.length_a   1.000
_cell.length_b   1.000
_cell.length_c   1.000
_cell.angle_alpha   90.00
_cell.angle_beta   90.00
_cell.angle_gamma   90.00
#
_symmetry.space_group_name_H-M   'P 1'
#
loop_
_entity.id
_entity.type
_entity.pdbx_description
1 polymer ?
#
loop_
_entity_poly.entity_id
_entity_poly.type
_entity_poly.pdbx_seq_one_letter_code
_entity_poly.pdbx_strand_id
1 'polypeptide(L)'
;FNEHLSYPTTVNPHRIYKDIQNLTLSRYFIYSLDLKINIFDFIATIIRAIWTHHHLVHYRGIPFDPQTVTSSINLELDKLSNMDSIDI
;
A
#
# COMPACT_ATOMS: atom_id res chain seq x y z
N PHE A 1 -15.54 -14.62 -2.03
CA PHE A 1 -15.59 -13.16 -2.28
C PHE A 1 -15.98 -12.33 -1.04
N ASN A 2 -16.61 -12.89 0.00
CA ASN A 2 -17.02 -12.15 1.21
C ASN A 2 -16.01 -12.19 2.39
N GLU A 3 -14.83 -12.79 2.22
CA GLU A 3 -13.92 -13.06 3.35
C GLU A 3 -12.78 -12.03 3.54
N HIS A 4 -12.68 -10.98 2.70
CA HIS A 4 -11.51 -10.09 2.69
C HIS A 4 -11.81 -8.60 2.82
N LEU A 5 -13.04 -8.22 3.22
CA LEU A 5 -13.41 -6.81 3.41
C LEU A 5 -13.87 -6.59 4.86
N SER A 6 -12.92 -6.53 5.79
CA SER A 6 -13.20 -6.15 7.17
C SER A 6 -13.28 -4.63 7.28
N TYR A 7 -14.49 -4.12 7.51
CA TYR A 7 -14.84 -2.73 7.85
C TYR A 7 -14.72 -1.67 6.72
N PRO A 8 -15.76 -0.81 6.51
CA PRO A 8 -17.02 -0.78 7.27
C PRO A 8 -17.98 -1.90 6.86
N THR A 9 -18.67 -2.45 7.86
CA THR A 9 -19.72 -3.49 7.75
C THR A 9 -20.96 -3.06 6.95
N THR A 10 -21.01 -1.80 6.51
CA THR A 10 -21.94 -1.32 5.48
C THR A 10 -21.13 -0.71 4.34
N VAL A 11 -21.02 -1.47 3.25
CA VAL A 11 -20.42 -1.00 2.00
C VAL A 11 -21.41 0.01 1.38
N ASN A 12 -21.08 1.30 1.40
CA ASN A 12 -21.80 2.31 0.64
C ASN A 12 -21.05 2.57 -0.68
N PRO A 13 -21.51 2.02 -1.83
CA PRO A 13 -20.78 2.11 -3.08
C PRO A 13 -20.55 3.55 -3.57
N HIS A 14 -21.51 4.46 -3.30
CA HIS A 14 -21.39 5.87 -3.67
C HIS A 14 -20.27 6.57 -2.91
N ARG A 15 -20.13 6.25 -1.62
CA ARG A 15 -19.04 6.77 -0.80
C ARG A 15 -17.69 6.21 -1.26
N ILE A 16 -17.61 4.92 -1.53
CA ILE A 16 -16.39 4.28 -2.04
C ILE A 16 -15.96 4.91 -3.37
N TYR A 17 -16.90 5.09 -4.30
CA TYR A 17 -16.64 5.74 -5.57
C TYR A 17 -16.08 7.16 -5.37
N LYS A 18 -16.71 7.95 -4.51
CA LYS A 18 -16.26 9.31 -4.19
C LYS A 18 -14.89 9.31 -3.51
N ASP A 19 -14.61 8.36 -2.62
CA ASP A 19 -13.34 8.26 -1.94
C ASP A 19 -12.21 7.86 -2.91
N ILE A 20 -12.49 6.96 -3.86
CA ILE A 20 -11.55 6.58 -4.94
C ILE A 20 -11.29 7.78 -5.86
N GLN A 21 -12.34 8.49 -6.31
CA GLN A 21 -12.18 9.66 -7.17
C GLN A 21 -11.31 10.76 -6.53
N ASN A 22 -11.44 10.95 -5.22
CA ASN A 22 -10.71 11.98 -4.48
C ASN A 22 -9.39 11.45 -3.86
N LEU A 23 -9.02 10.19 -4.10
CA LEU A 23 -7.86 9.52 -3.50
C LEU A 23 -7.84 9.57 -1.96
N THR A 24 -9.00 9.67 -1.31
CA THR A 24 -9.13 9.66 0.15
C THR A 24 -9.23 8.23 0.68
N LEU A 25 -8.17 7.44 0.43
CA LEU A 25 -8.15 6.00 0.68
C LEU A 25 -7.72 5.60 2.09
N SER A 26 -7.40 6.59 2.95
CA SER A 26 -6.80 6.35 4.27
C SER A 26 -7.67 5.54 5.24
N ARG A 27 -8.96 5.38 4.94
CA ARG A 27 -9.95 4.67 5.75
C ARG A 27 -10.10 3.20 5.37
N TYR A 28 -9.51 2.79 4.24
CA TYR A 28 -9.60 1.43 3.74
C TYR A 28 -8.34 0.68 4.14
N PHE A 29 -8.53 -0.38 4.92
CA PHE A 29 -7.45 -1.22 5.39
C PHE A 29 -7.51 -2.57 4.69
N ILE A 30 -6.35 -3.09 4.33
CA ILE A 30 -6.20 -4.47 3.90
C ILE A 30 -5.95 -5.27 5.19
N TYR A 31 -6.94 -6.05 5.60
CA TYR A 31 -6.81 -6.98 6.72
C TYR A 31 -6.52 -8.38 6.18
N SER A 32 -5.27 -8.80 6.33
CA SER A 32 -4.86 -10.21 6.28
C SER A 32 -4.51 -10.65 7.70
N LEU A 33 -4.52 -11.96 7.99
CA LEU A 33 -4.27 -12.50 9.34
C LEU A 33 -3.01 -11.92 10.02
N ASP A 34 -2.00 -11.54 9.23
CA ASP A 34 -0.72 -11.01 9.71
C ASP A 34 -0.41 -9.58 9.20
N LEU A 35 -1.33 -8.97 8.45
CA LEU A 35 -1.07 -7.69 7.76
C LEU A 35 -2.16 -6.66 8.06
N LYS A 36 -1.77 -5.55 8.69
CA LYS A 36 -2.63 -4.40 8.98
C LYS A 36 -2.05 -3.16 8.31
N ILE A 37 -2.37 -2.96 7.03
CA ILE A 37 -1.86 -1.83 6.24
C ILE A 37 -3.02 -1.06 5.63
N ASN A 38 -2.93 0.27 5.69
CA ASN A 38 -3.81 1.18 4.98
C ASN A 38 -3.56 1.09 3.46
N ILE A 39 -4.61 1.06 2.64
CA ILE A 39 -4.48 1.06 1.17
C ILE A 39 -3.63 2.23 0.68
N PHE A 40 -3.72 3.39 1.33
CA PHE A 40 -2.86 4.54 1.00
C PHE A 40 -1.38 4.21 1.17
N ASP A 41 -0.98 3.68 2.33
CA ASP A 41 0.41 3.34 2.64
C ASP A 41 0.92 2.22 1.71
N PHE A 42 0.05 1.27 1.37
CA PHE A 42 0.36 0.22 0.40
C PHE A 42 0.68 0.80 -0.99
N ILE A 43 -0.21 1.62 -1.55
CA ILE A 43 -0.04 2.24 -2.87
C ILE A 43 1.17 3.18 -2.87
N ALA A 44 1.32 4.01 -1.83
CA ALA A 44 2.44 4.94 -1.69
C ALA A 44 3.79 4.21 -1.66
N THR A 45 3.86 3.09 -0.93
CA THR A 45 5.08 2.26 -0.86
C THR A 45 5.45 1.69 -2.21
N ILE A 46 4.48 1.14 -2.96
CA ILE A 46 4.72 0.59 -4.30
C ILE A 46 5.20 1.68 -5.26
N ILE A 47 4.50 2.81 -5.34
CA ILE A 47 4.87 3.92 -6.24
C ILE A 47 6.27 4.44 -5.90
N ARG A 48 6.56 4.66 -4.62
CA ARG A 48 7.87 5.16 -4.17
C ARG A 48 8.98 4.17 -4.50
N ALA A 49 8.78 2.87 -4.31
CA ALA A 49 9.77 1.84 -4.63
C ALA A 49 10.07 1.77 -6.13
N ILE A 50 9.04 1.77 -6.97
CA ILE A 50 9.16 1.79 -8.44
C ILE A 50 9.89 3.06 -8.88
N TRP A 51 9.48 4.23 -8.37
CA TRP A 51 10.10 5.51 -8.73
C TRP A 51 11.57 5.58 -8.31
N THR A 52 11.90 5.09 -7.12
CA THR A 52 13.28 5.03 -6.62
C THR A 52 14.14 4.18 -7.55
N HIS A 53 13.66 3.00 -7.95
CA HIS A 53 14.40 2.13 -8.85
C HIS A 53 14.49 2.71 -10.27
N HIS A 54 13.43 3.35 -10.77
CA HIS A 54 13.47 4.08 -12.03
C HIS A 54 14.56 5.16 -12.04
N HIS A 55 14.66 5.93 -10.95
CA HIS A 55 15.72 6.92 -10.77
C HIS A 55 17.12 6.27 -10.75
N LEU A 56 17.30 5.14 -10.09
CA LEU A 56 18.58 4.41 -10.08
C LEU A 56 18.97 3.90 -11.48
N VAL A 57 18.02 3.38 -12.24
CA VAL A 57 18.25 2.96 -13.63
C VAL A 57 18.66 4.15 -14.49
N HIS A 58 17.88 5.24 -14.44
CA HIS A 58 18.07 6.38 -15.32
C HIS A 58 19.35 7.16 -15.02
N TYR A 59 19.66 7.41 -13.74
CA TYR A 59 20.76 8.30 -13.35
C TYR A 59 22.04 7.57 -12.93
N ARG A 60 21.96 6.28 -12.58
CA ARG A 60 23.11 5.51 -12.09
C ARG A 60 23.42 4.27 -12.94
N GLY A 61 22.62 3.99 -13.97
CA GLY A 61 22.82 2.82 -14.84
C GLY A 61 22.65 1.49 -14.11
N ILE A 62 22.02 1.47 -12.94
CA ILE A 62 21.78 0.25 -12.18
C ILE A 62 20.61 -0.48 -12.85
N PRO A 63 20.78 -1.73 -13.33
CA PRO A 63 19.71 -2.43 -14.02
C PRO A 63 18.51 -2.69 -13.09
N PHE A 64 17.31 -2.65 -13.66
CA PHE A 64 16.10 -2.95 -12.91
C PHE A 64 16.04 -4.46 -12.61
N ASP A 65 16.08 -4.80 -11.33
CA ASP A 65 15.82 -6.17 -10.86
C ASP A 65 14.44 -6.23 -10.17
N PRO A 66 13.43 -6.86 -10.81
CA PRO A 66 12.10 -7.01 -10.22
C PRO A 66 12.11 -7.73 -8.86
N GLN A 67 13.04 -8.66 -8.64
CA GLN A 67 13.09 -9.42 -7.38
C GLN A 67 13.52 -8.51 -6.24
N THR A 68 14.62 -7.78 -6.40
CA THR A 68 15.09 -6.79 -5.43
C THR A 68 14.03 -5.73 -5.12
N VAL A 69 13.32 -5.22 -6.13
CA VAL A 69 12.23 -4.24 -5.95
C VAL A 69 11.11 -4.85 -5.11
N THR A 70 10.68 -6.06 -5.45
CA THR A 70 9.59 -6.76 -4.75
C THR A 70 9.97 -7.06 -3.30
N SER A 71 11.20 -7.53 -3.05
CA SER A 71 11.71 -7.75 -1.70
C SER A 71 11.76 -6.47 -0.88
N SER A 72 12.16 -5.34 -1.48
CA SER A 72 12.15 -4.04 -0.81
C SER A 72 10.74 -3.57 -0.46
N ILE A 73 9.77 -3.78 -1.36
CA ILE A 73 8.36 -3.46 -1.11
C ILE A 73 7.82 -4.29 0.06
N ASN A 74 8.01 -5.61 0.01
CA ASN A 74 7.52 -6.51 1.06
C ASN A 74 8.09 -6.15 2.44
N LEU A 75 9.40 -5.90 2.51
CA LEU A 75 10.07 -5.54 3.77
C LEU A 75 9.55 -4.22 4.35
N GLU A 76 9.18 -3.26 3.50
CA GLU A 76 8.64 -1.98 3.95
C GLU A 76 7.17 -2.06 4.35
N LEU A 77 6.38 -2.85 3.62
CA LEU A 77 5.02 -3.17 4.00
C LEU A 77 4.97 -3.91 5.35
N ASP A 78 5.83 -4.91 5.56
CA ASP A 78 5.94 -5.61 6.86
C ASP A 78 6.29 -4.64 7.99
N LYS A 79 7.19 -3.68 7.77
CA LYS A 79 7.51 -2.65 8.76
C LYS A 79 6.30 -1.78 9.08
N LEU A 80 5.58 -1.32 8.06
CA LEU A 80 4.38 -0.49 8.23
C LEU A 80 3.26 -1.25 8.93
N SER A 81 3.11 -2.54 8.64
CA SER A 81 2.14 -3.41 9.30
C SER A 81 2.43 -3.59 10.79
N ASN A 82 3.71 -3.67 11.16
CA ASN A 82 4.16 -3.85 12.54
C ASN A 82 4.34 -2.53 13.31
N MET A 83 4.17 -1.38 12.64
CA MET A 83 4.06 -0.11 13.36
C MET A 83 2.68 -0.07 14.01
N ASP A 84 2.64 -0.31 15.32
CA ASP A 84 1.48 0.07 16.12
C ASP A 84 1.12 1.50 15.74
N SER A 85 -0.14 1.68 15.31
CA SER A 85 -0.67 2.96 14.88
C SER A 85 -0.19 4.02 15.85
N ILE A 86 0.69 4.91 15.40
CA ILE A 86 0.96 6.14 16.13
C ILE A 86 -0.41 6.78 16.28
N ASP A 87 -0.91 6.84 17.52
CA ASP A 87 -2.11 7.59 17.86
C ASP A 87 -1.93 9.01 17.33
N ILE A 88 -2.68 9.35 16.27
CA ILE A 88 -2.88 10.73 15.80
C ILE A 88 -4.28 11.15 16.24
#